data_AF-A0A0G4LD59-F1
#
_entry.id   AF-A0A0G4LD59-F1
#
_cell.length_a   1.000
_cell.length_b   1.000
_cell.length_c   1.000
_cell.angle_alpha   90.00
_cell.angle_beta   90.00
_cell.angle_gamma   90.00
#
_symmetry.space_group_name_H-M   'P 1'
#
loop_
_entity.id
_entity.type
_entity.pdbx_description
1 polymer ?
#
loop_
_entity_poly.entity_id
_entity_poly.type
_entity_poly.pdbx_seq_one_letter_code
_entity_poly.pdbx_strand_id
1 'polypeptide(L)' 'MAGQRVTYRRRNPYNTRSNRTRIIKTPGGAHRVLHVKKRGTAPKCGDCGTKLPG' A
#
# COMPACT_ATOMS: atom_id res chain seq x y z
N MET A 1 15.78 -20.35 -9.38
CA MET A 1 14.53 -19.80 -8.83
C MET A 1 14.85 -18.49 -8.12
N ALA A 2 14.31 -17.36 -8.55
CA ALA A 2 14.47 -16.10 -7.82
C ALA A 2 13.82 -16.26 -6.44
N GLY A 3 14.58 -16.04 -5.36
CA GLY A 3 14.09 -16.23 -3.99
C GLY A 3 12.85 -15.38 -3.70
N GLN A 4 11.98 -15.87 -2.81
CA GLN A 4 10.74 -15.15 -2.42
C GLN A 4 11.01 -13.95 -1.48
N ARG A 5 12.26 -13.74 -1.08
CA ARG A 5 12.66 -12.63 -0.21
C ARG A 5 12.70 -11.32 -1.00
N VAL A 6 12.25 -10.24 -0.37
CA VAL A 6 12.21 -8.90 -0.96
C VAL A 6 12.78 -7.86 -0.01
N THR A 7 13.26 -6.75 -0.56
CA THR A 7 13.75 -5.60 0.20
C THR A 7 12.84 -4.39 0.02
N TYR A 8 12.78 -3.53 1.05
CA TYR A 8 12.13 -2.22 0.90
C TYR A 8 12.90 -1.37 -0.11
N ARG A 9 12.18 -0.58 -0.92
CA ARG A 9 12.80 0.32 -1.92
C ARG A 9 13.00 1.74 -1.40
N ARG A 10 12.44 2.07 -0.24
CA ARG A 10 12.64 3.35 0.46
C ARG A 10 13.63 3.16 1.60
N ARG A 11 14.25 4.26 2.02
CA ARG A 11 15.17 4.27 3.17
C ARG A 11 14.49 3.89 4.49
N ASN A 12 13.18 4.10 4.62
CA ASN A 12 12.45 3.75 5.84
C ASN A 12 12.36 2.21 6.00
N PRO A 13 13.00 1.62 7.03
CA PRO A 13 12.98 0.19 7.25
C PRO A 13 11.74 -0.29 8.04
N TYR A 14 10.98 0.64 8.63
CA TYR A 14 9.93 0.30 9.59
C TYR A 14 8.58 0.02 8.93
N ASN A 15 7.81 -0.87 9.54
CA ASN A 15 6.44 -1.18 9.15
C ASN A 15 5.46 -0.13 9.70
N THR A 16 5.37 1.00 9.00
CA THR A 16 4.46 2.10 9.37
C THR A 16 3.28 2.22 8.40
N ARG A 17 2.22 2.94 8.80
CA ARG A 17 1.05 3.20 7.94
C ARG A 17 1.41 3.85 6.59
N SER A 18 2.50 4.61 6.52
CA SER A 18 2.99 5.26 5.29
C SER A 18 3.93 4.38 4.45
N ASN A 19 4.39 3.25 5.00
CA ASN A 19 5.33 2.32 4.38
C ASN A 19 4.73 0.92 4.13
N ARG A 20 3.39 0.81 4.06
CA ARG A 20 2.73 -0.44 3.68
C ARG A 20 3.10 -0.83 2.25
N THR A 21 3.43 -2.10 2.06
CA THR A 21 3.91 -2.64 0.80
C THR A 21 3.08 -3.83 0.31
N ARG A 22 3.11 -4.09 -0.99
CA ARG A 22 2.56 -5.28 -1.64
C ARG A 22 3.63 -5.95 -2.48
N ILE A 23 3.74 -7.27 -2.39
CA ILE A 23 4.63 -8.07 -3.22
C ILE A 23 3.88 -8.41 -4.52
N ILE A 24 4.51 -8.17 -5.66
CA ILE A 24 4.00 -8.52 -6.98
C ILE A 24 5.01 -9.39 -7.72
N LYS A 25 4.53 -10.25 -8.61
CA LYS A 25 5.37 -10.89 -9.62
C LYS A 25 5.45 -9.97 -10.83
N THR A 26 6.65 -9.53 -11.18
CA THR A 26 6.87 -8.69 -12.36
C THR A 26 6.80 -9.54 -13.63
N PRO A 27 6.53 -8.93 -14.80
CA PRO A 27 6.58 -9.65 -16.08
C PRO A 27 7.92 -10.35 -16.34
N GLY A 28 9.03 -9.78 -15.88
CA GLY A 28 10.37 -10.40 -15.92
C GLY A 28 10.58 -11.55 -14.92
N GLY A 29 9.52 -12.08 -14.29
CA GLY A 29 9.58 -13.27 -13.45
C GLY A 29 10.13 -13.07 -12.03
N ALA A 30 10.33 -11.83 -11.57
CA ALA A 30 10.88 -11.53 -10.24
C ALA A 30 9.82 -11.06 -9.24
N HIS A 31 10.02 -11.31 -7.95
CA HIS A 31 9.19 -10.74 -6.89
C HIS A 31 9.67 -9.33 -6.54
N ARG A 32 8.77 -8.34 -6.59
CA ARG A 32 9.12 -6.94 -6.28
C ARG A 32 8.10 -6.28 -5.37
N VAL A 33 8.60 -5.36 -4.55
CA VAL A 33 7.79 -4.54 -3.64
C VAL A 33 7.23 -3.30 -4.34
N LEU A 34 5.93 -3.09 -4.19
CA LEU A 34 5.21 -1.84 -4.49
C LEU A 34 4.73 -1.17 -3.19
N HIS A 35 4.83 0.16 -3.13
CA HIS A 35 4.36 0.92 -1.98
C HIS A 35 2.89 1.30 -2.16
N VAL A 36 2.08 0.98 -1.16
CA VAL A 36 0.65 1.28 -1.16
C VAL A 36 0.45 2.66 -0.56
N LYS A 37 -0.29 3.53 -1.26
CA LYS A 37 -0.66 4.85 -0.74
C LYS A 37 -1.75 4.69 0.32
N LYS A 38 -1.84 5.64 1.25
CA LYS A 38 -2.91 5.67 2.25
C LYS A 38 -4.25 5.84 1.52
N ARG A 39 -5.27 5.07 1.94
CA ARG A 39 -6.64 5.24 1.45
C ARG A 39 -7.18 6.57 1.98
N GLY A 40 -7.78 7.38 1.11
CA GLY A 40 -8.55 8.55 1.50
C GLY A 40 -9.81 8.13 2.24
N THR A 41 -10.32 9.02 3.08
CA THR A 41 -11.65 8.85 3.69
C THR A 41 -12.70 9.27 2.67
N ALA A 42 -13.79 8.51 2.56
CA ALA A 42 -14.94 8.90 1.74
C ALA A 42 -15.60 10.18 2.29
N PRO A 43 -16.25 10.99 1.44
CA PRO A 43 -16.96 12.18 1.92
C PRO A 43 -18.05 11.79 2.92
N LYS A 44 -18.19 12.61 3.95
CA LYS A 44 -19.15 12.42 5.03
C LYS A 44 -20.08 13.62 5.12
N CYS A 45 -21.30 13.36 5.57
CA CYS A 45 -22.26 14.38 5.98
C CYS A 45 -21.64 15.30 7.06
N GLY A 46 -21.76 16.62 6.89
CA GLY A 46 -21.18 17.61 7.80
C GLY A 46 -21.79 17.55 9.21
N ASP A 47 -23.10 17.36 9.28
CA ASP A 47 -23.83 17.35 10.56
C ASP A 47 -23.85 15.96 11.20
N CYS A 48 -24.09 14.93 10.39
CA CYS A 48 -24.38 13.59 10.87
C CYS A 48 -23.18 12.62 10.81
N GLY A 49 -22.07 12.99 10.16
CA GLY A 49 -20.84 12.20 10.11
C GLY A 49 -20.95 10.85 9.39
N THR A 50 -22.12 10.52 8.83
CA THR A 50 -22.36 9.32 8.05
C THR A 50 -21.72 9.43 6.68
N LYS A 51 -21.29 8.28 6.13
CA LYS A 51 -20.72 8.21 4.79
C LYS A 51 -21.81 8.54 3.77
N LEU A 52 -21.54 9.49 2.87
CA LEU A 52 -22.46 9.79 1.77
C LEU A 52 -22.46 8.62 0.77
N PRO A 53 -23.64 8.20 0.26
CA PRO A 53 -23.71 7.22 -0.81
C PRO A 53 -23.17 7.83 -2.11
N GLY A 54 -22.19 7.17 -2.71
CA GLY A 54 -21.42 7.68 -3.86
C GLY A 54 -19.99 7.13 -3.85
#